data_AF-A0A3M1M8A8-F1
#
_entry.id   AF-A0A3M1M8A8-F1
#
_cell.length_a   1.000
_cell.length_b   1.000
_cell.length_c   1.000
_cell.angle_alpha   90.00
_cell.angle_beta   90.00
_cell.angle_gamma   90.00
#
_symmetry.space_group_name_H-M   'P 1'
#
loop_
_entity.id
_entity.type
_entity.pdbx_description
1 polymer ?
#
loop_
_entity_poly.entity_id
_entity_poly.type
_entity_poly.pdbx_seq_one_letter_code
_entity_poly.pdbx_strand_id
1 'polypeptide(L)'
;MTEYQQERFPVPTPARLRRELRLRRPPMWMILILAVIVIGTWIPLYAIYQRRSTYFTVPKIHYIMDMDLQPGFKPQEPSGLFLDGRAARDQVEGTVARGELFADDHYYLGYQRRVVDGVEQIEFFDGLPAQLAATERLVERGRNRFQIYCALCHGDQGAGDGPIHQRAAKIQETKWVPPTNLLTQQIRDRQDGQLFQAISDGVRNMPAYRSQISVHDRWAIVAYVRRLQRELPVAPEPQPVNQPRSPDQPPNQSPAENPAATQSAPQNQSDPQNQSEPQPQNESRR
;
A
#
# COMPACT_ATOMS: atom_id res chain seq x y z
N MET A 1 -7.00 93.56 34.09
CA MET A 1 -6.38 92.24 34.20
C MET A 1 -7.35 91.35 34.95
N THR A 2 -8.20 90.63 34.22
CA THR A 2 -9.19 89.72 34.79
C THR A 2 -8.50 88.40 35.10
N GLU A 3 -8.49 88.08 36.39
CA GLU A 3 -7.85 86.95 37.02
C GLU A 3 -8.40 85.64 36.45
N TYR A 4 -7.55 84.86 35.79
CA TYR A 4 -7.88 83.54 35.27
C TYR A 4 -7.98 82.59 36.47
N GLN A 5 -9.19 82.42 37.01
CA GLN A 5 -9.47 81.40 38.01
C GLN A 5 -9.28 80.03 37.36
N GLN A 6 -8.16 79.42 37.71
CA GLN A 6 -7.78 78.06 37.36
C GLN A 6 -8.76 77.11 38.06
N GLU A 7 -9.88 76.79 37.42
CA GLU A 7 -10.82 75.78 37.90
C GLU A 7 -10.09 74.43 37.96
N ARG A 8 -9.58 74.09 39.14
CA ARG A 8 -9.07 72.76 39.44
C ARG A 8 -10.28 71.82 39.38
N PHE A 9 -10.48 71.15 38.24
CA PHE A 9 -11.42 70.05 38.17
C PHE A 9 -11.01 69.02 39.23
N PRO A 10 -11.85 68.79 40.26
CA PRO A 10 -11.49 67.86 41.31
C PRO A 10 -11.38 66.47 40.70
N VAL A 11 -10.19 65.86 40.80
CA VAL A 11 -10.00 64.46 40.37
C VAL A 11 -11.01 63.62 41.15
N PRO A 12 -11.98 62.98 40.47
CA PRO A 12 -13.05 62.30 41.18
C PRO A 12 -12.43 61.17 42.01
N THR A 13 -12.80 61.13 43.30
CA THR A 13 -12.31 60.09 44.21
C THR A 13 -12.78 58.72 43.71
N PRO A 14 -12.04 57.62 44.00
CA PRO A 14 -12.43 56.27 43.58
C PRO A 14 -13.87 55.90 43.99
N ALA A 15 -14.35 56.46 45.11
CA ALA A 15 -15.71 56.28 45.61
C ALA A 15 -16.76 57.03 44.77
N ARG A 16 -16.44 58.22 44.26
CA ARG A 16 -17.32 59.02 43.40
C ARG A 16 -17.40 58.42 41.99
N LEU A 17 -16.26 58.03 41.43
CA LEU A 17 -16.19 57.31 40.14
C LEU A 17 -17.04 56.02 40.17
N ARG A 18 -16.98 55.23 41.24
CA ARG A 18 -17.82 54.02 41.38
C ARG A 18 -19.32 54.32 41.44
N ARG A 19 -19.69 55.50 41.92
CA ARG A 19 -21.10 55.91 42.06
C ARG A 19 -21.65 56.47 40.75
N GLU A 20 -20.83 57.21 40.02
CA GLU A 20 -21.17 57.82 38.72
C GLU A 20 -21.10 56.81 37.57
N LEU A 21 -20.17 55.84 37.61
CA LEU A 21 -20.08 54.73 36.63
C LEU A 21 -21.03 53.56 36.92
N ARG A 22 -21.98 53.73 37.85
CA ARG A 22 -22.93 52.69 38.22
C ARG A 22 -24.04 52.62 37.16
N LEU A 23 -23.79 51.83 36.12
CA LEU A 23 -24.76 51.56 35.06
C LEU A 23 -26.09 51.09 35.65
N ARG A 24 -27.19 51.67 35.17
CA ARG A 24 -28.54 51.30 35.60
C ARG A 24 -28.82 49.87 35.13
N ARG A 25 -29.33 49.02 36.02
CA ARG A 25 -29.68 47.63 35.65
C ARG A 25 -30.70 47.69 34.51
N PRO A 26 -30.45 47.01 33.37
CA PRO A 26 -31.42 46.98 32.29
C PRO A 26 -32.71 46.30 32.78
N PRO A 27 -33.87 46.67 32.22
CA PRO A 27 -35.13 46.06 32.58
C PRO A 27 -35.10 44.57 32.24
N MET A 28 -35.82 43.76 33.03
CA MET A 28 -35.75 42.30 32.95
C MET A 28 -36.01 41.76 31.53
N TRP A 29 -36.93 42.39 30.78
CA TRP A 29 -37.25 42.00 29.41
C TRP A 29 -36.08 42.16 28.43
N MET A 30 -35.21 43.16 28.59
CA MET A 30 -34.02 43.32 27.74
C MET A 30 -33.00 42.21 28.00
N ILE A 31 -32.85 41.79 29.26
CA ILE A 31 -31.96 40.68 29.63
C ILE A 31 -32.49 39.38 29.05
N LEU A 32 -33.80 39.14 29.12
CA LEU A 32 -34.44 37.95 28.56
C LEU A 32 -34.30 37.88 27.04
N ILE A 33 -34.50 39.00 26.33
CA ILE A 33 -34.28 39.07 24.88
C ILE A 33 -32.83 38.76 24.53
N LEU A 34 -31.87 39.37 25.24
CA LEU A 34 -30.44 39.11 25.01
C LEU A 34 -30.11 37.64 25.25
N ALA A 35 -30.64 37.03 26.32
CA ALA A 35 -30.44 35.62 26.61
C ALA A 35 -30.99 34.71 25.52
N VAL A 36 -32.20 35.00 25.00
CA VAL A 36 -32.80 34.25 23.89
C VAL A 36 -31.95 34.39 22.62
N ILE A 37 -31.43 35.58 22.31
CA ILE A 37 -30.57 35.79 21.14
C ILE A 37 -29.27 35.00 21.28
N VAL A 38 -28.61 35.07 22.45
CA VAL A 38 -27.34 34.36 22.71
C VAL A 38 -27.56 32.85 22.62
N ILE A 39 -28.62 32.32 23.24
CA ILE A 39 -28.96 30.89 23.17
C ILE A 39 -29.25 30.49 21.72
N GLY A 40 -30.06 31.29 21.01
CA GLY A 40 -30.45 31.05 19.62
C GLY A 40 -29.30 31.15 18.61
N THR A 41 -28.20 31.82 18.93
CA THR A 41 -26.99 31.85 18.09
C THR A 41 -25.96 30.81 18.51
N TRP A 42 -25.66 30.70 19.81
CA TRP A 42 -24.58 29.84 20.30
C TRP A 42 -24.93 28.35 20.25
N ILE A 43 -26.19 27.95 20.47
CA ILE A 43 -26.58 26.53 20.37
C ILE A 43 -26.42 26.02 18.93
N PRO A 44 -26.96 26.68 17.89
CA PRO A 44 -26.74 26.24 16.50
C PRO A 44 -25.26 26.27 16.09
N LEU A 45 -24.51 27.31 16.48
CA LEU A 45 -23.07 27.40 16.17
C LEU A 45 -22.28 26.27 16.83
N TYR A 46 -22.58 25.95 18.09
CA TYR A 46 -21.95 24.83 18.79
C TYR A 46 -22.34 23.48 18.17
N ALA A 47 -23.59 23.31 17.76
CA ALA A 47 -24.03 22.10 17.06
C ALA A 47 -23.33 21.94 15.69
N ILE A 48 -23.18 23.02 14.93
CA ILE A 48 -22.42 23.04 13.66
C ILE A 48 -20.94 22.72 13.92
N TYR A 49 -20.35 23.33 14.96
CA TYR A 49 -18.97 23.07 15.36
C TYR A 49 -18.76 21.59 15.69
N GLN A 50 -19.57 21.02 16.58
CA GLN A 50 -19.55 19.60 16.93
C GLN A 50 -19.71 18.71 15.71
N ARG A 51 -20.68 19.00 14.83
CA ARG A 51 -20.90 18.23 13.59
C ARG A 51 -19.74 18.37 12.59
N ARG A 52 -18.99 19.47 12.60
CA ARG A 52 -17.82 19.67 11.74
C ARG A 52 -16.55 19.05 12.32
N SER A 53 -16.40 19.03 13.64
CA SER A 53 -15.21 18.54 14.34
C SER A 53 -15.28 17.06 14.72
N THR A 54 -16.41 16.39 14.49
CA THR A 54 -16.57 14.95 14.76
C THR A 54 -16.48 14.13 13.47
N TYR A 55 -15.95 12.92 13.61
CA TYR A 55 -15.93 11.94 12.55
C TYR A 55 -17.29 11.25 12.45
N PHE A 56 -17.77 11.02 11.23
CA PHE A 56 -19.01 10.29 10.97
C PHE A 56 -18.70 8.85 10.59
N THR A 57 -19.50 7.91 11.08
CA THR A 57 -19.47 6.49 10.67
C THR A 57 -20.30 6.21 9.43
N VAL A 58 -21.13 7.18 9.01
CA VAL A 58 -21.97 7.11 7.81
C VAL A 58 -21.58 8.20 6.82
N PRO A 59 -21.81 7.99 5.51
CA PRO A 59 -21.61 9.02 4.51
C PRO A 59 -22.36 10.31 4.88
N LYS A 60 -21.74 11.46 4.58
CA LYS A 60 -22.35 12.77 4.82
C LYS A 60 -23.55 12.95 3.90
N ILE A 61 -24.54 13.72 4.36
CA ILE A 61 -25.70 14.09 3.55
C ILE A 61 -25.22 14.85 2.32
N HIS A 62 -25.56 14.32 1.14
CA HIS A 62 -25.24 14.91 -0.14
C HIS A 62 -26.49 15.58 -0.72
N TYR A 63 -26.54 16.92 -0.69
CA TYR A 63 -27.76 17.67 -1.01
C TYR A 63 -28.06 17.75 -2.51
N ILE A 64 -27.05 17.71 -3.37
CA ILE A 64 -27.20 17.83 -4.83
C ILE A 64 -26.62 16.58 -5.46
N MET A 65 -27.44 15.56 -5.75
CA MET A 65 -26.98 14.28 -6.30
C MET A 65 -27.14 14.13 -7.82
N ASP A 66 -27.66 15.16 -8.50
CA ASP A 66 -28.11 15.13 -9.90
C ASP A 66 -27.09 14.50 -10.88
N MET A 67 -25.80 14.83 -10.72
CA MET A 67 -24.73 14.34 -11.61
C MET A 67 -23.66 13.51 -10.89
N ASP A 68 -23.87 13.20 -9.61
CA ASP A 68 -22.96 12.37 -8.82
C ASP A 68 -23.25 10.89 -9.04
N LEU A 69 -24.54 10.56 -9.06
CA LEU A 69 -25.06 9.22 -9.38
C LEU A 69 -25.68 9.26 -10.77
N GLN A 70 -24.86 8.93 -11.77
CA GLN A 70 -25.28 8.97 -13.16
C GLN A 70 -25.91 7.63 -13.57
N PRO A 71 -26.84 7.61 -14.55
CA PRO A 71 -27.45 6.37 -15.02
C PRO A 71 -26.47 5.39 -15.71
N GLY A 72 -25.32 5.87 -16.17
CA GLY A 72 -24.30 5.05 -16.82
C GLY A 72 -23.36 4.39 -15.80
N PHE A 73 -22.96 3.15 -16.08
CA PHE A 73 -22.06 2.40 -15.21
C PHE A 73 -20.60 2.79 -15.40
N LYS A 74 -19.90 3.04 -14.30
CA LYS A 74 -18.45 3.20 -14.24
C LYS A 74 -17.74 1.84 -14.17
N PRO A 75 -16.42 1.79 -14.44
CA PRO A 75 -15.64 0.57 -14.20
C PRO A 75 -15.80 0.09 -12.76
N GLN A 76 -16.10 -1.21 -12.60
CA GLN A 76 -16.28 -1.88 -11.30
C GLN A 76 -17.52 -1.42 -10.49
N GLU A 77 -18.50 -0.79 -11.13
CA GLU A 77 -19.78 -0.48 -10.49
C GLU A 77 -20.68 -1.72 -10.38
N PRO A 78 -21.47 -1.88 -9.30
CA PRO A 78 -22.47 -2.93 -9.23
C PRO A 78 -23.61 -2.71 -10.23
N SER A 79 -24.24 -3.79 -10.67
CA SER A 79 -25.42 -3.75 -11.54
C SER A 79 -26.48 -4.72 -11.05
N GLY A 80 -27.73 -4.28 -11.02
CA GLY A 80 -28.89 -5.13 -10.73
C GLY A 80 -29.38 -5.96 -11.92
N LEU A 81 -28.77 -5.79 -13.10
CA LEU A 81 -29.20 -6.49 -14.33
C LEU A 81 -28.67 -7.92 -14.43
N PHE A 82 -27.46 -8.18 -13.90
CA PHE A 82 -26.78 -9.46 -14.02
C PHE A 82 -26.75 -10.22 -12.69
N LEU A 83 -26.76 -11.56 -12.76
CA LEU A 83 -26.80 -12.44 -11.58
C LEU A 83 -25.57 -12.30 -10.68
N ASP A 84 -24.42 -11.94 -11.24
CA ASP A 84 -23.16 -11.75 -10.52
C ASP A 84 -23.02 -10.34 -9.91
N GLY A 85 -23.99 -9.46 -10.14
CA GLY A 85 -24.02 -8.11 -9.61
C GLY A 85 -22.98 -7.16 -10.23
N ARG A 86 -22.25 -7.56 -11.28
CA ARG A 86 -21.17 -6.76 -11.88
C ARG A 86 -21.67 -6.04 -13.13
N ALA A 87 -21.42 -4.74 -13.24
CA ALA A 87 -21.63 -4.03 -14.51
C ALA A 87 -20.58 -4.41 -15.57
N ALA A 88 -19.34 -4.66 -15.14
CA ALA A 88 -18.26 -5.12 -16.02
C ALA A 88 -18.52 -6.57 -16.47
N ARG A 89 -18.63 -6.77 -17.79
CA ARG A 89 -18.79 -8.09 -18.40
C ARG A 89 -17.47 -8.68 -18.85
N ASP A 90 -17.32 -9.97 -18.64
CA ASP A 90 -16.17 -10.72 -19.14
C ASP A 90 -16.23 -10.80 -20.68
N GLN A 91 -15.07 -10.88 -21.30
CA GLN A 91 -14.96 -11.03 -22.75
C GLN A 91 -15.44 -12.42 -23.18
N VAL A 92 -16.03 -12.51 -24.37
CA VAL A 92 -16.41 -13.81 -24.95
C VAL A 92 -15.15 -14.55 -25.38
N GLU A 93 -15.10 -15.84 -25.08
CA GLU A 93 -13.94 -16.69 -25.41
C GLU A 93 -13.67 -16.70 -26.92
N GLY A 94 -12.39 -16.68 -27.30
CA GLY A 94 -11.95 -16.66 -28.69
C GLY A 94 -12.07 -15.30 -29.39
N THR A 95 -12.56 -14.26 -28.72
CA THR A 95 -12.58 -12.91 -29.28
C THR A 95 -11.21 -12.24 -29.22
N VAL A 96 -10.86 -11.47 -30.25
CA VAL A 96 -9.63 -10.69 -30.34
C VAL A 96 -10.01 -9.23 -30.58
N ALA A 97 -9.63 -8.33 -29.67
CA ALA A 97 -9.90 -6.91 -29.81
C ALA A 97 -8.99 -6.28 -30.89
N ARG A 98 -9.45 -5.18 -31.50
CA ARG A 98 -8.64 -4.44 -32.47
C ARG A 98 -7.38 -3.90 -31.79
N GLY A 99 -6.21 -4.25 -32.32
CA GLY A 99 -4.91 -3.85 -31.75
C GLY A 99 -4.36 -4.81 -30.70
N GLU A 100 -5.11 -5.85 -30.32
CA GLU A 100 -4.68 -6.91 -29.41
C GLU A 100 -4.36 -8.22 -30.15
N LEU A 101 -3.99 -8.12 -31.43
CA LEU A 101 -3.44 -9.25 -32.17
C LEU A 101 -2.00 -9.49 -31.69
N PHE A 102 -1.85 -10.39 -30.72
CA PHE A 102 -0.58 -10.77 -30.10
C PHE A 102 0.21 -11.74 -31.00
N ALA A 103 0.71 -11.24 -32.13
CA ALA A 103 1.36 -12.07 -33.16
C ALA A 103 2.80 -12.49 -32.85
N ASP A 104 3.51 -11.77 -31.96
CA ASP A 104 4.86 -12.11 -31.54
C ASP A 104 4.82 -13.08 -30.34
N ASP A 105 4.92 -14.37 -30.63
CA ASP A 105 4.92 -15.43 -29.61
C ASP A 105 6.06 -15.26 -28.60
N HIS A 106 7.25 -14.80 -29.01
CA HIS A 106 8.36 -14.57 -28.09
C HIS A 106 8.00 -13.48 -27.10
N TYR A 107 7.48 -12.34 -27.57
CA TYR A 107 7.13 -11.26 -26.65
C TYR A 107 5.88 -11.54 -25.80
N TYR A 108 4.80 -12.07 -26.38
CA TYR A 108 3.53 -12.18 -25.69
C TYR A 108 3.36 -13.48 -24.88
N LEU A 109 3.96 -14.57 -25.33
CA LEU A 109 3.81 -15.91 -24.73
C LEU A 109 5.10 -16.39 -24.05
N GLY A 110 6.27 -16.04 -24.59
CA GLY A 110 7.57 -16.54 -24.14
C GLY A 110 7.88 -17.97 -24.58
N TYR A 111 7.02 -18.58 -25.41
CA TYR A 111 7.21 -19.89 -26.00
C TYR A 111 6.52 -19.97 -27.35
N GLN A 112 6.96 -20.90 -28.18
CA GLN A 112 6.27 -21.27 -29.41
C GLN A 112 5.73 -22.69 -29.32
N ARG A 113 4.62 -22.93 -30.01
CA ARG A 113 4.05 -24.27 -30.14
C ARG A 113 4.45 -24.84 -31.49
N ARG A 114 5.17 -25.96 -31.48
CA ARG A 114 5.56 -26.68 -32.69
C ARG A 114 4.94 -28.07 -32.66
N VAL A 115 4.37 -28.49 -33.78
CA VAL A 115 3.95 -29.88 -33.97
C VAL A 115 5.10 -30.62 -34.63
N VAL A 116 5.71 -31.55 -33.90
CA VAL A 116 6.75 -32.45 -34.41
C VAL A 116 6.20 -33.88 -34.30
N ASP A 117 6.18 -34.60 -35.42
CA ASP A 117 5.66 -35.97 -35.49
C ASP A 117 4.21 -36.14 -34.99
N GLY A 118 3.37 -35.12 -35.19
CA GLY A 118 1.97 -35.12 -34.75
C GLY A 118 1.77 -34.85 -33.25
N VAL A 119 2.84 -34.60 -32.50
CA VAL A 119 2.80 -34.23 -31.08
C VAL A 119 3.06 -32.74 -30.94
N GLU A 120 2.16 -32.02 -30.26
CA GLU A 120 2.34 -30.62 -29.92
C GLU A 120 3.41 -30.51 -28.81
N GLN A 121 4.50 -29.81 -29.11
CA GLN A 121 5.60 -29.56 -28.21
C GLN A 121 5.73 -28.06 -27.95
N ILE A 122 5.98 -27.71 -26.69
CA ILE A 122 6.23 -26.33 -26.26
C ILE A 122 7.74 -26.13 -26.21
N GLU A 123 8.24 -25.20 -27.02
CA GLU A 123 9.63 -24.78 -27.02
C GLU A 123 9.69 -23.36 -26.43
N PHE A 124 10.34 -23.19 -25.27
CA PHE A 124 10.48 -21.86 -24.68
C PHE A 124 11.67 -21.12 -25.27
N PHE A 125 11.49 -19.82 -25.44
CA PHE A 125 12.58 -18.97 -25.90
C PHE A 125 13.58 -18.71 -24.77
N ASP A 126 14.85 -18.62 -25.16
CA ASP A 126 15.91 -18.14 -24.29
C ASP A 126 16.26 -16.68 -24.63
N GLY A 127 16.60 -15.88 -23.62
CA GLY A 127 16.86 -14.46 -23.77
C GLY A 127 15.63 -13.56 -23.91
N LEU A 128 15.89 -12.25 -23.94
CA LEU A 128 14.89 -11.22 -24.15
C LEU A 128 14.40 -11.20 -25.61
N PRO A 129 13.13 -10.85 -25.85
CA PRO A 129 12.58 -10.67 -27.20
C PRO A 129 13.27 -9.50 -27.91
N ALA A 130 13.39 -9.58 -29.24
CA ALA A 130 14.17 -8.66 -30.07
C ALA A 130 13.80 -7.17 -29.90
N GLN A 131 12.55 -6.89 -29.54
CA GLN A 131 12.05 -5.54 -29.29
C GLN A 131 12.40 -4.96 -27.91
N LEU A 132 12.99 -5.75 -27.01
CA LEU A 132 13.46 -5.31 -25.70
C LEU A 132 14.98 -5.30 -25.64
N ALA A 133 15.56 -4.14 -25.33
CA ALA A 133 16.98 -4.02 -25.06
C ALA A 133 17.27 -4.27 -23.57
N ALA A 134 18.31 -5.07 -23.28
CA ALA A 134 18.83 -5.34 -21.94
C ALA A 134 19.53 -4.11 -21.33
N THR A 135 18.77 -3.03 -21.14
CA THR A 135 19.24 -1.76 -20.60
C THR A 135 19.10 -1.74 -19.08
N GLU A 136 19.91 -0.92 -18.41
CA GLU A 136 19.77 -0.69 -16.96
C GLU A 136 18.36 -0.18 -16.59
N ARG A 137 17.76 0.63 -17.46
CA ARG A 137 16.37 1.10 -17.29
C ARG A 137 15.36 -0.05 -17.24
N LEU A 138 15.55 -1.08 -18.07
CA LEU A 138 14.68 -2.27 -18.07
C LEU A 138 14.86 -3.05 -16.78
N VAL A 139 16.10 -3.22 -16.31
CA VAL A 139 16.41 -3.95 -15.07
C VAL A 139 15.86 -3.22 -13.85
N GLU A 140 16.03 -1.90 -13.74
CA GLU A 140 15.48 -1.11 -12.63
C GLU A 140 13.95 -1.10 -12.66
N ARG A 141 13.33 -1.05 -13.85
CA ARG A 141 11.88 -1.26 -13.98
C ARG A 141 11.47 -2.64 -13.47
N GLY A 142 12.25 -3.66 -13.81
CA GLY A 142 12.08 -5.03 -13.33
C GLY A 142 12.16 -5.14 -11.82
N ARG A 143 13.17 -4.52 -11.22
CA ARG A 143 13.36 -4.44 -9.76
C ARG A 143 12.14 -3.83 -9.08
N ASN A 144 11.69 -2.67 -9.56
CA ASN A 144 10.52 -2.00 -9.01
C ASN A 144 9.26 -2.89 -9.08
N ARG A 145 9.04 -3.57 -10.21
CA ARG A 145 7.89 -4.47 -10.37
C ARG A 145 8.02 -5.73 -9.53
N PHE A 146 9.22 -6.31 -9.44
CA PHE A 146 9.50 -7.46 -8.59
C PHE A 146 9.23 -7.15 -7.11
N GLN A 147 9.64 -5.96 -6.63
CA GLN A 147 9.38 -5.53 -5.26
C GLN A 147 7.88 -5.39 -4.94
N ILE A 148 7.07 -4.98 -5.92
CA ILE A 148 5.61 -4.82 -5.74
C ILE A 148 4.90 -6.18 -5.73
N TYR A 149 5.22 -7.06 -6.67
CA TYR A 149 4.43 -8.27 -6.92
C TYR A 149 5.07 -9.57 -6.42
N CYS A 150 6.40 -9.68 -6.44
CA CYS A 150 7.10 -10.94 -6.26
C CYS A 150 7.79 -11.05 -4.89
N ALA A 151 8.39 -9.96 -4.40
CA ALA A 151 9.20 -9.94 -3.18
C ALA A 151 8.38 -10.29 -1.91
N LEU A 152 7.07 -10.04 -1.92
CA LEU A 152 6.17 -10.41 -0.81
C LEU A 152 6.24 -11.91 -0.47
N CYS A 153 6.43 -12.77 -1.48
CA CYS A 153 6.57 -14.21 -1.31
C CYS A 153 8.03 -14.66 -1.49
N HIS A 154 8.71 -14.18 -2.53
CA HIS A 154 10.05 -14.64 -2.89
C HIS A 154 11.19 -13.91 -2.16
N GLY A 155 10.92 -12.85 -1.39
CA GLY A 155 11.92 -12.01 -0.75
C GLY A 155 12.61 -11.05 -1.73
N ASP A 156 13.25 -10.00 -1.22
CA ASP A 156 13.87 -8.94 -2.06
C ASP A 156 14.99 -9.47 -2.97
N GLN A 157 15.68 -10.51 -2.50
CA GLN A 157 16.78 -11.18 -3.22
C GLN A 157 16.32 -12.46 -3.96
N GLY A 158 15.02 -12.79 -3.92
CA GLY A 158 14.48 -13.98 -4.56
C GLY A 158 14.80 -15.29 -3.84
N ALA A 159 15.22 -15.26 -2.56
CA ALA A 159 15.63 -16.45 -1.81
C ALA A 159 14.45 -17.32 -1.31
N GLY A 160 13.20 -16.93 -1.59
CA GLY A 160 12.01 -17.65 -1.14
C GLY A 160 11.58 -17.30 0.28
N ASP A 161 12.17 -16.27 0.88
CA ASP A 161 12.07 -15.87 2.29
C ASP A 161 11.24 -14.61 2.50
N GLY A 162 10.29 -14.33 1.61
CA GLY A 162 9.44 -13.13 1.69
C GLY A 162 8.55 -13.09 2.94
N PRO A 163 8.05 -11.90 3.33
CA PRO A 163 7.28 -11.71 4.56
C PRO A 163 6.01 -12.59 4.64
N ILE A 164 5.39 -12.92 3.50
CA ILE A 164 4.24 -13.84 3.48
C ILE A 164 4.69 -15.26 3.86
N HIS A 165 5.82 -15.73 3.33
CA HIS A 165 6.36 -17.04 3.70
C HIS A 165 6.75 -17.09 5.17
N GLN A 166 7.45 -16.07 5.66
CA GLN A 166 7.86 -15.99 7.07
C GLN A 166 6.66 -16.03 8.01
N ARG A 167 5.59 -15.29 7.70
CA ARG A 167 4.35 -15.32 8.48
C ARG A 167 3.70 -16.70 8.44
N ALA A 168 3.58 -17.31 7.26
CA ALA A 168 2.98 -18.62 7.08
C ALA A 168 3.74 -19.71 7.87
N ALA A 169 5.08 -19.67 7.86
CA ALA A 169 5.93 -20.55 8.65
C ALA A 169 5.71 -20.33 10.16
N LYS A 170 5.65 -19.07 10.61
CA LYS A 170 5.43 -18.71 12.03
C LYS A 170 4.10 -19.23 12.56
N ILE A 171 3.02 -19.15 11.78
CA ILE A 171 1.69 -19.64 12.18
C ILE A 171 1.47 -21.12 11.84
N GLN A 172 2.49 -21.80 11.28
CA GLN A 172 2.42 -23.20 10.86
C GLN A 172 1.23 -23.49 9.93
N GLU A 173 1.03 -22.60 8.94
CA GLU A 173 -0.05 -22.77 7.96
C GLU A 173 0.16 -24.03 7.14
N THR A 174 -0.72 -25.01 7.32
CA THR A 174 -0.59 -26.35 6.75
C THR A 174 -0.78 -26.40 5.24
N LYS A 175 -1.49 -25.42 4.67
CA LYS A 175 -1.73 -25.34 3.22
C LYS A 175 -0.69 -24.50 2.48
N TRP A 176 0.24 -23.87 3.20
CA TRP A 176 1.24 -23.00 2.59
C TRP A 176 2.35 -23.83 1.95
N VAL A 177 2.61 -23.58 0.67
CA VAL A 177 3.77 -24.14 -0.03
C VAL A 177 4.86 -23.07 -0.09
N PRO A 178 6.06 -23.33 0.48
CA PRO A 178 7.17 -22.39 0.42
C PRO A 178 7.47 -21.93 -1.02
N PRO A 179 7.62 -20.62 -1.26
CA PRO A 179 8.02 -20.11 -2.55
C PRO A 179 9.38 -20.66 -2.94
N THR A 180 9.56 -20.97 -4.23
CA THR A 180 10.85 -21.48 -4.72
C THR A 180 11.93 -20.41 -4.60
N ASN A 181 13.11 -20.79 -4.11
CA ASN A 181 14.30 -19.96 -4.15
C ASN A 181 14.77 -19.82 -5.61
N LEU A 182 14.78 -18.59 -6.11
CA LEU A 182 15.08 -18.27 -7.50
C LEU A 182 16.57 -18.35 -7.84
N LEU A 183 17.42 -18.57 -6.83
CA LEU A 183 18.88 -18.63 -6.95
C LEU A 183 19.41 -20.06 -7.08
N THR A 184 18.57 -21.10 -7.01
CA THR A 184 18.99 -22.50 -7.20
C THR A 184 19.40 -22.77 -8.64
N GLN A 185 20.27 -23.77 -8.86
CA GLN A 185 20.72 -24.13 -10.21
C GLN A 185 19.55 -24.56 -11.11
N GLN A 186 18.63 -25.37 -10.59
CA GLN A 186 17.41 -25.76 -11.28
C GLN A 186 16.60 -24.57 -11.85
N ILE A 187 16.55 -23.43 -11.16
CA ILE A 187 15.83 -22.23 -11.66
C ILE A 187 16.71 -21.40 -12.60
N ARG A 188 18.02 -21.37 -12.39
CA ARG A 188 18.97 -20.72 -13.31
C ARG A 188 18.98 -21.40 -14.68
N ASP A 189 18.84 -22.72 -14.72
CA ASP A 189 18.85 -23.53 -15.96
C ASP A 189 17.55 -23.44 -16.78
N ARG A 190 16.48 -22.87 -16.21
CA ARG A 190 15.25 -22.64 -16.98
C ARG A 190 15.49 -21.61 -18.07
N GLN A 191 14.78 -21.72 -19.18
CA GLN A 191 14.78 -20.71 -20.25
C GLN A 191 14.03 -19.46 -19.78
N ASP A 192 14.41 -18.29 -20.28
CA ASP A 192 13.77 -17.01 -19.92
C ASP A 192 12.25 -17.01 -20.16
N GLY A 193 11.82 -17.65 -21.24
CA GLY A 193 10.42 -17.87 -21.57
C GLY A 193 9.64 -18.66 -20.52
N GLN A 194 10.27 -19.62 -19.83
CA GLN A 194 9.63 -20.36 -18.75
C GLN A 194 9.39 -19.49 -17.51
N LEU A 195 10.34 -18.59 -17.21
CA LEU A 195 10.17 -17.62 -16.13
C LEU A 195 9.04 -16.64 -16.48
N PHE A 196 9.00 -16.15 -17.72
CA PHE A 196 7.92 -15.30 -18.22
C PHE A 196 6.54 -15.99 -18.15
N GLN A 197 6.45 -17.26 -18.55
CA GLN A 197 5.22 -18.04 -18.49
C GLN A 197 4.77 -18.24 -17.03
N ALA A 198 5.68 -18.57 -16.13
CA ALA A 198 5.37 -18.74 -14.71
C ALA A 198 4.77 -17.46 -14.09
N ILE A 199 5.21 -16.27 -14.54
CA ILE A 199 4.60 -15.00 -14.13
C ILE A 199 3.23 -14.82 -14.80
N SER A 200 3.10 -15.14 -16.09
CA SER A 200 1.90 -14.91 -16.87
C SER A 200 0.72 -15.78 -16.42
N ASP A 201 0.94 -17.09 -16.36
CA ASP A 201 -0.11 -18.10 -16.16
C ASP A 201 -0.03 -18.79 -14.81
N GLY A 202 1.00 -18.49 -14.01
CA GLY A 202 1.24 -19.12 -12.71
C GLY A 202 1.94 -20.48 -12.83
N VAL A 203 2.29 -21.06 -11.69
CA VAL A 203 2.87 -22.41 -11.63
C VAL A 203 2.53 -23.09 -10.30
N ARG A 204 1.82 -24.22 -10.37
CA ARG A 204 1.35 -24.96 -9.19
C ARG A 204 0.57 -24.04 -8.24
N ASN A 205 1.14 -23.72 -7.07
CA ASN A 205 0.53 -22.88 -6.05
C ASN A 205 0.81 -21.37 -6.25
N MET A 206 1.67 -21.00 -7.21
CA MET A 206 1.88 -19.60 -7.58
C MET A 206 0.77 -19.15 -8.54
N PRO A 207 0.03 -18.06 -8.22
CA PRO A 207 -1.04 -17.57 -9.07
C PRO A 207 -0.52 -16.89 -10.33
N ALA A 208 -1.40 -16.74 -11.32
CA ALA A 208 -1.17 -15.99 -12.55
C ALA A 208 -1.19 -14.48 -12.29
N TYR A 209 -0.27 -13.73 -12.91
CA TYR A 209 -0.19 -12.26 -12.81
C TYR A 209 -0.50 -11.54 -14.12
N ARG A 210 -0.88 -12.24 -15.20
CA ARG A 210 -1.09 -11.62 -16.52
C ARG A 210 -2.08 -10.46 -16.56
N SER A 211 -3.08 -10.44 -15.67
CA SER A 211 -4.10 -9.40 -15.59
C SER A 211 -3.64 -8.14 -14.85
N GLN A 212 -2.55 -8.23 -14.08
CA GLN A 212 -2.06 -7.14 -13.23
C GLN A 212 -0.74 -6.56 -13.74
N ILE A 213 0.08 -7.39 -14.39
CA ILE A 213 1.43 -7.02 -14.86
C ILE A 213 1.43 -7.04 -16.38
N SER A 214 1.78 -5.90 -16.99
CA SER A 214 1.91 -5.78 -18.45
C SER A 214 3.00 -6.72 -19.01
N VAL A 215 2.89 -7.11 -20.28
CA VAL A 215 3.86 -7.98 -20.96
C VAL A 215 5.29 -7.44 -20.85
N HIS A 216 5.48 -6.14 -21.10
CA HIS A 216 6.77 -5.46 -20.95
C HIS A 216 7.32 -5.60 -19.52
N ASP A 217 6.48 -5.38 -18.51
CA ASP A 217 6.90 -5.46 -17.10
C ASP A 217 7.20 -6.90 -16.67
N ARG A 218 6.54 -7.91 -17.24
CA ARG A 218 6.89 -9.33 -16.99
C ARG A 218 8.29 -9.66 -17.52
N TRP A 219 8.65 -9.20 -18.72
CA TRP A 219 10.02 -9.33 -19.23
C TRP A 219 11.04 -8.53 -18.43
N ALA A 220 10.68 -7.33 -17.96
CA ALA A 220 11.53 -6.54 -17.08
C ALA A 220 11.83 -7.30 -15.77
N ILE A 221 10.82 -7.96 -15.17
CA ILE A 221 10.99 -8.82 -14.00
C ILE A 221 11.96 -9.97 -14.30
N VAL A 222 11.80 -10.65 -15.44
CA VAL A 222 12.72 -11.72 -15.86
C VAL A 222 14.15 -11.19 -15.95
N ALA A 223 14.37 -10.03 -16.60
CA ALA A 223 15.68 -9.39 -16.68
C ALA A 223 16.29 -9.10 -15.30
N TYR A 224 15.49 -8.64 -14.34
CA TYR A 224 15.91 -8.41 -12.96
C TYR A 224 16.23 -9.72 -12.22
N VAL A 225 15.42 -10.77 -12.36
CA VAL A 225 15.72 -12.09 -11.79
C VAL A 225 17.05 -12.63 -12.33
N ARG A 226 17.33 -12.47 -13.63
CA ARG A 226 18.62 -12.83 -14.21
C ARG A 226 19.77 -11.99 -13.69
N ARG A 227 19.55 -10.71 -13.37
CA ARG A 227 20.55 -9.87 -12.71
C ARG A 227 20.86 -10.41 -11.32
N LEU A 228 19.84 -10.71 -10.50
CA LEU A 228 20.02 -11.33 -9.18
C LEU A 228 20.81 -12.65 -9.25
N GLN A 229 20.47 -13.51 -10.20
CA GLN A 229 21.19 -14.78 -10.40
C GLN A 229 22.67 -14.56 -10.78
N ARG A 230 23.02 -13.50 -11.51
CA ARG A 230 24.43 -13.18 -11.83
C ARG A 230 25.19 -12.60 -10.65
N GLU A 231 24.52 -11.81 -9.79
CA GLU A 231 25.18 -11.10 -8.68
C GLU A 231 25.26 -11.93 -7.40
N LEU A 232 24.31 -12.85 -7.19
CA LEU A 232 24.20 -13.65 -5.97
C LEU A 232 24.71 -15.09 -6.19
N PRO A 233 25.25 -15.73 -5.13
CA PRO A 233 25.73 -17.11 -5.22
C PRO A 233 24.60 -18.10 -5.54
N VAL A 234 24.97 -19.25 -6.11
CA VAL A 234 24.02 -20.36 -6.34
C VAL A 234 23.57 -20.90 -4.99
N ALA A 235 22.26 -20.91 -4.75
CA ALA A 235 21.71 -21.46 -3.52
C ALA A 235 21.68 -23.01 -3.57
N PRO A 236 21.86 -23.69 -2.43
CA PRO A 236 21.74 -25.15 -2.38
C PRO A 236 20.34 -25.58 -2.77
N GLU A 237 20.23 -26.71 -3.47
CA GLU A 237 18.93 -27.25 -3.85
C GLU A 237 18.19 -27.78 -2.62
N PRO A 238 16.86 -27.56 -2.54
CA PRO A 238 16.06 -28.16 -1.48
C PRO A 238 16.11 -29.69 -1.63
N GLN A 239 16.55 -30.38 -0.57
CA GLN A 239 16.57 -31.84 -0.59
C GLN A 239 15.15 -32.39 -0.73
N PRO A 240 14.94 -33.43 -1.55
CA PRO A 240 13.63 -34.06 -1.67
C PRO A 240 13.21 -34.63 -0.31
N VAL A 241 12.05 -34.21 0.17
CA VAL A 241 11.49 -34.53 1.50
C VAL A 241 11.28 -36.05 1.72
N ASN A 242 11.38 -36.87 0.67
CA ASN A 242 11.10 -38.32 0.70
C ASN A 242 12.32 -39.19 0.30
N GLN A 243 13.49 -38.98 0.89
CA GLN A 243 14.49 -40.05 0.94
C GLN A 243 14.34 -40.78 2.28
N PRO A 244 14.14 -42.12 2.30
CA PRO A 244 14.27 -42.90 3.53
C PRO A 244 15.64 -42.59 4.14
N ARG A 245 15.66 -42.21 5.42
CA ARG A 245 16.93 -42.04 6.15
C ARG A 245 17.75 -43.31 5.96
N SER A 246 18.98 -43.16 5.46
CA SER A 246 19.94 -44.25 5.51
C SER A 246 20.18 -44.60 7.00
N PRO A 247 20.18 -45.90 7.40
CA PRO A 247 20.30 -46.30 8.80
C PRO A 247 21.52 -45.76 9.53
N ASP A 248 22.54 -45.34 8.79
CA ASP A 248 23.87 -44.97 9.32
C ASP A 248 24.05 -43.47 9.59
N GLN A 249 23.01 -42.64 9.45
CA GLN A 249 23.15 -41.20 9.64
C GLN A 249 22.78 -40.77 11.08
N PRO A 250 23.75 -40.31 11.90
CA PRO A 250 23.47 -39.87 13.26
C PRO A 250 22.56 -38.63 13.26
N PRO A 251 21.75 -38.42 14.31
CA PRO A 251 20.81 -37.31 14.36
C PRO A 251 21.54 -35.98 14.25
N ASN A 252 21.15 -35.18 13.26
CA ASN A 252 21.68 -33.83 13.05
C ASN A 252 21.38 -32.99 14.29
N GLN A 253 22.43 -32.60 15.02
CA GLN A 253 22.30 -31.67 16.12
C GLN A 253 21.82 -30.34 15.55
N SER A 254 20.70 -29.83 16.06
CA SER A 254 20.29 -28.45 15.82
C SER A 254 21.48 -27.54 16.18
N PRO A 255 21.80 -26.49 15.40
CA PRO A 255 22.82 -25.54 15.81
C PRO A 255 22.39 -24.93 17.14
N ALA A 256 23.10 -25.29 18.20
CA ALA A 256 22.98 -24.66 19.49
C ALA A 256 23.24 -23.16 19.34
N GLU A 257 22.39 -22.36 19.95
CA GLU A 257 22.64 -20.95 20.22
C GLU A 257 24.06 -20.79 20.77
N ASN A 258 24.86 -19.95 20.13
CA ASN A 258 26.21 -19.65 20.58
C ASN A 258 26.13 -18.45 21.55
N PRO A 259 26.36 -18.62 22.87
CA PRO A 259 26.30 -17.51 23.83
C PRO A 259 27.73 -16.96 24.01
N ALA A 260 28.19 -16.14 23.06
CA ALA A 260 29.49 -15.49 23.19
C ALA A 260 29.55 -14.18 22.40
N ALA A 261 28.80 -13.18 22.87
CA ALA A 261 29.06 -11.76 22.58
C ALA A 261 28.37 -10.86 23.63
N THR A 262 28.59 -11.15 24.91
CA THR A 262 28.33 -10.16 25.97
C THR A 262 29.64 -9.48 26.28
N GLN A 263 29.83 -8.27 25.74
CA GLN A 263 30.56 -7.18 26.40
C GLN A 263 30.42 -5.88 25.60
N SER A 264 30.10 -4.80 26.33
CA SER A 264 30.12 -3.38 25.94
C SER A 264 28.79 -2.73 25.54
N ALA A 265 27.94 -2.53 26.55
CA ALA A 265 26.94 -1.47 26.55
C ALA A 265 27.56 -0.19 27.15
N PRO A 266 27.39 1.01 26.54
CA PRO A 266 27.57 2.25 27.27
C PRO A 266 26.27 2.60 28.01
N GLN A 267 26.40 2.78 29.32
CA GLN A 267 25.41 3.42 30.17
C GLN A 267 25.13 4.85 29.67
N ASN A 268 23.87 5.24 29.56
CA ASN A 268 23.54 6.65 29.77
C ASN A 268 22.23 6.81 30.53
N GLN A 269 22.30 7.70 31.50
CA GLN A 269 21.40 7.88 32.62
C GLN A 269 20.07 8.50 32.19
N SER A 270 19.02 8.05 32.86
CA SER A 270 17.71 8.67 32.91
C SER A 270 17.77 10.02 33.62
N ASP A 271 17.18 11.05 33.03
CA ASP A 271 16.48 12.09 33.79
C ASP A 271 15.18 12.47 33.06
N PRO A 272 14.04 12.65 33.76
CA PRO A 272 12.74 12.77 33.14
C PRO A 272 12.34 14.25 33.02
N GLN A 273 12.04 14.74 31.82
CA GLN A 273 11.10 15.85 31.65
C GLN A 273 10.69 16.07 30.19
N ASN A 274 9.39 16.31 30.05
CA ASN A 274 8.72 17.10 29.02
C ASN A 274 8.12 16.38 27.80
N GLN A 275 6.82 16.11 27.94
CA GLN A 275 5.88 15.82 26.87
C GLN A 275 5.69 17.07 25.99
N SER A 276 5.81 16.93 24.68
CA SER A 276 5.11 17.80 23.72
C SER A 276 4.94 17.08 22.38
N GLU A 277 3.68 16.83 22.02
CA GLU A 277 3.25 16.32 20.70
C GLU A 277 3.60 17.29 19.57
N PRO A 278 3.94 16.82 18.37
CA PRO A 278 4.05 17.69 17.21
C PRO A 278 2.69 17.92 16.55
N GLN A 279 2.26 19.18 16.47
CA GLN A 279 1.13 19.62 15.64
C GLN A 279 1.42 19.45 14.15
N PRO A 280 0.42 19.08 13.31
CA PRO A 280 0.57 19.13 11.86
C PRO A 280 0.44 20.58 11.35
N GLN A 281 1.47 21.02 10.63
CA GLN A 281 1.51 22.30 9.95
C GLN A 281 0.54 22.32 8.77
N ASN A 282 -0.39 23.27 8.81
CA ASN A 282 -1.34 23.60 7.75
C ASN A 282 -0.64 24.50 6.73
N GLU A 283 -0.21 23.94 5.60
CA GLU A 283 0.21 24.72 4.44
C GLU A 283 -1.00 25.09 3.59
N SER A 284 -1.39 26.37 3.68
CA SER A 284 -2.24 27.04 2.72
C SER A 284 -1.49 27.21 1.40
N ARG A 285 -1.96 26.58 0.32
CA ARG A 285 -1.76 27.08 -1.04
C ARG A 285 -3.11 27.26 -1.72
N ARG A 286 -3.21 28.41 -2.38
CA ARG A 286 -4.30 28.89 -3.23
C ARG A 286 -4.61 27.92 -4.36
#